data_AF-A0A089KM60-F1
#
_entry.id   AF-A0A089KM60-F1
#
_cell.length_a   1.000
_cell.length_b   1.000
_cell.length_c   1.000
_cell.angle_alpha   90.00
_cell.angle_beta   90.00
_cell.angle_gamma   90.00
#
_symmetry.space_group_name_H-M   'P 1'
#
loop_
_entity.id
_entity.type
_entity.pdbx_description
1 polymer ?
#
loop_
_entity_poly.entity_id
_entity_poly.type
_entity_poly.pdbx_seq_one_letter_code
_entity_poly.pdbx_strand_id
1 'polypeptide(L)'
;MKTTGNLGLKKPDGTDIVDIADINGNMDILDTAVKGAQDHAADAVKHITAAERTAWNAKASTAAATASAAGLMAAADKAKLDGVAAGANNYAHPATHPATMITEDATHRFATDTEKSAWNAKASTSAATSAAAGLMSAADKAKLDGVAAGANNYTHPNHTGDVTSTSDGVTAIAAGVIVDADVNSAAAIGWGKISKTGSTLADLATRSAGDLTSGTLAAARLPAIAGDITMAAGAGTAAITAGAIVNADINAAAAIDASKIGTGVVSNAEFAYLDGVTSAIQTQLNAKETPAGAQTKANTAENNAKVYTDAKAWQKYRLTGDDGRSLAISGADLNNLTANGFYNGDSLKNSPDGTATWFYIEVQCHSNATSYVLQKAHRLNGGVNSFFMRTKENNVWGAWSADLFQSVANGKSSIASAISGKGVAASGSDDFGTLAAKIGQINVGGRKALSNGWQVMASNVDAPWDINVGFTPNLVHYQYRIVYGNRDIYNNFGYYDVWGHGTISKFSHGYQNWSIAANGYMNQSPGVVFSLVSKNNSDGSEWIGLGNRDKPMDFNAMSKIGAASPGENTYITSNGFHMDYGYNFRDPGPGNWAGVNWAAYE
;
A
#
# COMPACT_ATOMS: atom_id res chain seq x y z
N MET A 1 -39.80 -16.63 -8.56
CA MET A 1 -38.52 -17.29 -8.85
C MET A 1 -38.14 -18.30 -7.77
N LYS A 2 -38.00 -19.58 -8.15
CA LYS A 2 -37.56 -20.67 -7.25
C LYS A 2 -36.03 -20.73 -7.19
N THR A 3 -35.46 -21.60 -6.36
CA THR A 3 -34.01 -21.88 -6.32
C THR A 3 -33.71 -23.36 -6.56
N THR A 4 -32.52 -23.69 -7.06
CA THR A 4 -32.04 -25.08 -7.15
C THR A 4 -31.63 -25.62 -5.79
N GLY A 5 -31.78 -26.93 -5.57
CA GLY A 5 -31.55 -27.53 -4.24
C GLY A 5 -30.09 -27.60 -3.79
N ASN A 6 -29.13 -27.70 -4.71
CA ASN A 6 -27.71 -27.89 -4.36
C ASN A 6 -26.95 -26.57 -4.26
N LEU A 7 -27.15 -25.67 -5.23
CA LEU A 7 -26.38 -24.42 -5.34
C LEU A 7 -27.24 -23.17 -5.12
N GLY A 8 -28.55 -23.31 -4.85
CA GLY A 8 -29.42 -22.16 -4.61
C GLY A 8 -29.62 -21.25 -5.83
N LEU A 9 -29.29 -21.72 -7.04
CA LEU A 9 -29.39 -20.92 -8.26
C LEU A 9 -30.84 -20.53 -8.52
N LYS A 10 -31.07 -19.25 -8.79
CA LYS A 10 -32.34 -18.68 -9.21
C LYS A 10 -32.86 -19.40 -10.46
N LYS A 11 -33.99 -20.08 -10.32
CA LYS A 11 -34.66 -20.85 -11.36
C LYS A 11 -36.04 -20.22 -11.65
N PRO A 12 -36.17 -19.47 -12.74
CA PRO A 12 -37.44 -18.87 -13.13
C PRO A 12 -38.48 -19.92 -13.52
N ASP A 13 -39.74 -19.64 -13.20
CA ASP A 13 -40.91 -20.34 -13.73
C ASP A 13 -41.56 -19.58 -14.90
N GLY A 14 -42.64 -20.14 -15.47
CA GLY A 14 -43.28 -19.58 -16.66
C GLY A 14 -43.90 -18.20 -16.48
N THR A 15 -43.99 -17.69 -15.24
CA THR A 15 -44.54 -16.37 -14.92
C THR A 15 -43.48 -15.38 -14.42
N ASP A 16 -42.26 -15.83 -14.18
CA ASP A 16 -41.17 -15.01 -13.67
C ASP A 16 -40.52 -14.16 -14.78
N ILE A 17 -40.20 -12.90 -14.47
CA ILE A 17 -39.34 -12.05 -15.31
C ILE A 17 -37.90 -12.19 -14.78
N VAL A 18 -36.97 -12.54 -15.67
CA VAL A 18 -35.54 -12.68 -15.36
C VAL A 18 -34.80 -11.44 -15.84
N ASP A 19 -34.07 -10.79 -14.96
CA ASP A 19 -33.17 -9.70 -15.34
C ASP A 19 -31.70 -10.16 -15.41
N ILE A 20 -30.83 -9.26 -15.87
CA ILE A 20 -29.40 -9.55 -16.00
C ILE A 20 -28.73 -9.77 -14.62
N ALA A 21 -29.29 -9.22 -13.54
CA ALA A 21 -28.76 -9.39 -12.19
C ALA A 21 -29.04 -10.81 -11.67
N ASP A 22 -30.15 -11.42 -12.05
CA ASP A 22 -30.46 -12.82 -11.74
C ASP A 22 -29.50 -13.79 -12.44
N ILE A 23 -29.17 -13.51 -13.70
CA ILE A 23 -28.21 -14.32 -14.47
C ILE A 23 -26.80 -14.18 -13.90
N ASN A 24 -26.34 -12.95 -13.66
CA ASN A 24 -25.02 -12.71 -13.10
C ASN A 24 -24.89 -13.31 -11.70
N GLY A 25 -25.91 -13.17 -10.84
CA GLY A 25 -25.91 -13.80 -9.52
C GLY A 25 -25.80 -15.32 -9.57
N ASN A 26 -26.45 -15.97 -10.55
CA ASN A 26 -26.28 -17.41 -10.76
C ASN A 26 -24.89 -17.78 -11.27
N MET A 27 -24.32 -16.99 -12.17
CA MET A 27 -22.98 -17.21 -12.71
C MET A 27 -21.91 -17.06 -11.63
N ASP A 28 -22.04 -16.07 -10.74
CA ASP A 28 -21.12 -15.87 -9.62
C ASP A 28 -21.17 -17.04 -8.62
N ILE A 29 -22.38 -17.54 -8.33
CA ILE A 29 -22.56 -18.73 -7.49
C ILE A 29 -21.94 -19.96 -8.15
N LEU A 30 -22.13 -20.13 -9.46
CA LEU A 30 -21.58 -21.26 -10.20
C LEU A 30 -20.05 -21.19 -10.25
N ASP A 31 -19.48 -20.03 -10.52
CA ASP A 31 -18.03 -19.81 -10.56
C ASP A 31 -17.39 -20.12 -9.20
N THR A 32 -18.00 -19.62 -8.12
CA THR A 32 -17.56 -19.91 -6.75
C THR A 32 -17.62 -21.41 -6.43
N ALA A 33 -18.74 -22.07 -6.78
CA ALA A 33 -18.92 -23.49 -6.52
C ALA A 33 -17.94 -24.37 -7.32
N VAL A 34 -17.71 -24.03 -8.60
CA VAL A 34 -16.75 -24.72 -9.46
C VAL A 34 -15.33 -24.53 -8.94
N LYS A 35 -14.97 -23.31 -8.55
CA LYS A 35 -13.65 -23.01 -7.96
C LYS A 35 -13.44 -23.78 -6.66
N GLY A 36 -14.45 -23.84 -5.79
CA GLY A 36 -14.39 -24.62 -4.56
C GLY A 36 -14.18 -26.12 -4.80
N ALA A 37 -14.83 -26.69 -5.82
CA ALA A 37 -14.62 -28.09 -6.22
C ALA A 37 -13.21 -28.33 -6.79
N GLN A 38 -12.68 -27.39 -7.60
CA GLN A 38 -11.33 -27.45 -8.13
C GLN A 38 -10.27 -27.37 -7.02
N ASP A 39 -10.45 -26.45 -6.06
CA ASP A 39 -9.55 -26.28 -4.92
C ASP A 39 -9.56 -27.52 -4.04
N HIS A 40 -10.75 -28.10 -3.80
CA HIS A 40 -10.86 -29.32 -3.03
C HIS A 40 -10.20 -30.52 -3.74
N ALA A 41 -10.34 -30.63 -5.07
CA ALA A 41 -9.68 -31.68 -5.85
C ALA A 41 -8.14 -31.51 -5.90
N ALA A 42 -7.65 -30.28 -5.80
CA ALA A 42 -6.21 -29.95 -5.76
C ALA A 42 -5.61 -29.97 -4.34
N ASP A 43 -6.44 -30.11 -3.29
CA ASP A 43 -6.01 -30.09 -1.88
C ASP A 43 -5.28 -31.40 -1.51
N ALA A 44 -3.95 -31.37 -1.65
CA ALA A 44 -3.05 -32.46 -1.24
C ALA A 44 -2.85 -32.57 0.29
N VAL A 45 -3.43 -31.67 1.08
CA VAL A 45 -3.37 -31.71 2.56
C VAL A 45 -4.56 -32.50 3.13
N LYS A 46 -5.76 -32.34 2.53
CA LYS A 46 -6.97 -33.08 2.92
C LYS A 46 -7.22 -34.34 2.09
N HIS A 47 -6.74 -34.40 0.85
CA HIS A 47 -6.77 -35.62 0.05
C HIS A 47 -5.40 -36.27 -0.02
N ILE A 48 -5.37 -37.58 0.16
CA ILE A 48 -4.20 -38.39 -0.21
C ILE A 48 -4.11 -38.46 -1.73
N THR A 49 -2.92 -38.22 -2.26
CA THR A 49 -2.64 -38.44 -3.68
C THR A 49 -2.89 -39.89 -4.07
N ALA A 50 -3.12 -40.16 -5.35
CA ALA A 50 -3.25 -41.54 -5.85
C ALA A 50 -2.01 -42.39 -5.49
N ALA A 51 -0.83 -41.77 -5.47
CA ALA A 51 0.41 -42.40 -5.04
C ALA A 51 0.42 -42.72 -3.53
N GLU A 52 0.02 -41.78 -2.67
CA GLU A 52 -0.06 -42.00 -1.21
C GLU A 52 -1.12 -43.04 -0.83
N ARG A 53 -2.27 -43.06 -1.52
CA ARG A 53 -3.30 -44.11 -1.36
C ARG A 53 -2.76 -45.49 -1.70
N THR A 54 -2.01 -45.58 -2.80
CA THR A 54 -1.37 -46.83 -3.22
C THR A 54 -0.32 -47.27 -2.20
N ALA A 55 0.48 -46.34 -1.69
CA ALA A 55 1.48 -46.61 -0.67
C ALA A 55 0.85 -47.05 0.67
N TRP A 56 -0.25 -46.40 1.11
CA TRP A 56 -0.95 -46.76 2.33
C TRP A 56 -1.64 -48.12 2.23
N ASN A 57 -2.31 -48.40 1.11
CA ASN A 57 -2.90 -49.71 0.85
C ASN A 57 -1.86 -50.83 0.78
N ALA A 58 -0.60 -50.51 0.51
CA ALA A 58 0.52 -51.47 0.52
C ALA A 58 1.22 -51.61 1.88
N LYS A 59 0.86 -50.83 2.91
CA LYS A 59 1.55 -50.84 4.22
C LYS A 59 1.29 -52.10 5.05
N ALA A 60 0.15 -52.77 4.85
CA ALA A 60 -0.17 -54.02 5.52
C ALA A 60 -0.18 -55.15 4.50
N SER A 61 0.63 -56.19 4.73
CA SER A 61 0.50 -57.44 3.99
C SER A 61 -0.88 -58.03 4.26
N THR A 62 -1.71 -58.18 3.23
CA THR A 62 -3.01 -58.88 3.33
C THR A 62 -2.84 -60.41 3.24
N ALA A 63 -1.61 -60.90 3.12
CA ALA A 63 -1.34 -62.32 3.05
C ALA A 63 -1.45 -62.95 4.45
N ALA A 64 -2.04 -64.15 4.51
CA ALA A 64 -2.10 -64.93 5.74
C ALA A 64 -0.68 -65.26 6.23
N ALA A 65 -0.45 -65.15 7.53
CA ALA A 65 0.83 -65.55 8.12
C ALA A 65 1.01 -67.08 7.99
N THR A 66 2.21 -67.51 7.64
CA THR A 66 2.60 -68.93 7.60
C THR A 66 3.69 -69.18 8.64
N ALA A 67 4.00 -70.44 8.90
CA ALA A 67 5.10 -70.80 9.81
C ALA A 67 6.48 -70.28 9.34
N SER A 68 6.62 -69.91 8.06
CA SER A 68 7.91 -69.51 7.46
C SER A 68 7.93 -68.06 6.93
N ALA A 69 6.79 -67.37 6.88
CA ALA A 69 6.68 -66.00 6.38
C ALA A 69 5.67 -65.19 7.20
N ALA A 70 6.07 -63.98 7.59
CA ALA A 70 5.22 -63.08 8.37
C ALA A 70 4.06 -62.53 7.51
N GLY A 71 2.86 -62.55 8.09
CA GLY A 71 1.65 -61.91 7.53
C GLY A 71 1.18 -60.80 8.47
N LEU A 72 -0.06 -60.86 8.95
CA LEU A 72 -0.59 -59.97 10.00
C LEU A 72 -0.04 -60.26 11.42
N MET A 73 0.81 -61.28 11.56
CA MET A 73 1.53 -61.66 12.77
C MET A 73 2.91 -62.22 12.39
N ALA A 74 3.85 -62.22 13.33
CA ALA A 74 5.19 -62.74 13.07
C ALA A 74 5.16 -64.24 12.73
N ALA A 75 6.01 -64.67 11.79
CA ALA A 75 6.12 -66.09 11.41
C ALA A 75 6.39 -67.00 12.62
N ALA A 76 7.20 -66.52 13.57
CA ALA A 76 7.51 -67.22 14.81
C ALA A 76 6.28 -67.43 15.71
N ASP A 77 5.36 -66.47 15.78
CA ASP A 77 4.16 -66.59 16.60
C ASP A 77 3.13 -67.50 15.93
N LYS A 78 3.03 -67.47 14.60
CA LYS A 78 2.19 -68.41 13.84
C LYS A 78 2.71 -69.84 13.95
N ALA A 79 4.03 -70.05 13.88
CA ALA A 79 4.63 -71.36 14.10
C ALA A 79 4.36 -71.91 15.52
N LYS A 80 4.37 -71.05 16.54
CA LYS A 80 3.99 -71.44 17.91
C LYS A 80 2.51 -71.82 18.00
N LEU A 81 1.62 -71.02 17.41
CA LEU A 81 0.18 -71.30 17.44
C LEU A 81 -0.20 -72.54 16.62
N ASP A 82 0.48 -72.82 15.51
CA ASP A 82 0.24 -74.04 14.71
C ASP A 82 0.64 -75.33 15.44
N GLY A 83 1.55 -75.23 16.41
CA GLY A 83 1.91 -76.34 17.31
C GLY A 83 0.91 -76.57 18.46
N VAL A 84 -0.06 -75.68 18.65
CA VAL A 84 -1.08 -75.81 19.68
C VAL A 84 -2.25 -76.64 19.12
N ALA A 85 -2.52 -77.79 19.72
CA ALA A 85 -3.66 -78.63 19.32
C ALA A 85 -5.00 -77.86 19.47
N ALA A 86 -5.92 -78.03 18.53
CA ALA A 86 -7.21 -77.35 18.54
C ALA A 86 -7.95 -77.57 19.88
N GLY A 87 -8.21 -76.48 20.62
CA GLY A 87 -8.89 -76.50 21.92
C GLY A 87 -7.99 -76.57 23.17
N ALA A 88 -6.67 -76.37 23.05
CA ALA A 88 -5.73 -76.44 24.17
C ALA A 88 -5.79 -75.20 25.11
N ASN A 89 -6.91 -74.97 25.79
CA ASN A 89 -7.06 -73.95 26.84
C ASN A 89 -8.03 -74.36 27.96
N ASN A 90 -8.16 -75.64 28.29
CA ASN A 90 -8.93 -76.03 29.49
C ASN A 90 -8.35 -77.25 30.20
N TYR A 91 -7.19 -77.09 30.84
CA TYR A 91 -6.75 -78.07 31.85
C TYR A 91 -7.18 -77.60 33.24
N ALA A 92 -8.37 -78.04 33.66
CA ALA A 92 -8.80 -77.96 35.04
C ALA A 92 -8.22 -79.15 35.81
N HIS A 93 -7.38 -78.89 36.80
CA HIS A 93 -6.78 -79.94 37.62
C HIS A 93 -7.89 -80.63 38.44
N PRO A 94 -8.01 -81.98 38.41
CA PRO A 94 -8.94 -82.71 39.26
C PRO A 94 -8.70 -82.40 40.74
N ALA A 95 -9.78 -82.27 41.51
CA ALA A 95 -9.70 -82.11 42.97
C ALA A 95 -9.12 -83.36 43.66
N THR A 96 -9.15 -84.52 42.99
CA THR A 96 -8.59 -85.78 43.48
C THR A 96 -8.03 -86.61 42.33
N HIS A 97 -6.96 -87.34 42.63
CA HIS A 97 -6.24 -88.22 41.72
C HIS A 97 -6.19 -89.62 42.31
N PRO A 98 -6.65 -90.69 41.63
CA PRO A 98 -6.40 -92.05 42.10
C PRO A 98 -4.90 -92.32 42.18
N ALA A 99 -4.40 -92.83 43.31
CA ALA A 99 -2.96 -93.03 43.55
C ALA A 99 -2.20 -93.76 42.43
N THR A 100 -2.89 -94.58 41.64
CA THR A 100 -2.36 -95.32 40.47
C THR A 100 -1.82 -94.46 39.34
N MET A 101 -2.12 -93.16 39.31
CA MET A 101 -1.61 -92.22 38.29
C MET A 101 -0.27 -91.57 38.66
N ILE A 102 0.22 -91.83 39.87
CA ILE A 102 1.58 -91.49 40.31
C ILE A 102 2.43 -92.75 40.13
N THR A 103 3.48 -92.69 39.32
CA THR A 103 4.47 -93.78 39.25
C THR A 103 5.28 -93.76 40.54
N GLU A 104 5.10 -94.76 41.42
CA GLU A 104 5.77 -94.78 42.72
C GLU A 104 7.29 -94.93 42.59
N ASP A 105 8.04 -94.00 43.20
CA ASP A 105 9.48 -94.11 43.41
C ASP A 105 9.86 -93.75 44.86
N ALA A 106 11.14 -93.85 45.19
CA ALA A 106 11.65 -93.61 46.54
C ALA A 106 11.37 -92.19 47.09
N THR A 107 11.04 -91.22 46.25
CA THR A 107 10.73 -89.83 46.63
C THR A 107 9.22 -89.53 46.66
N HIS A 108 8.39 -90.38 46.04
CA HIS A 108 6.93 -90.18 45.92
C HIS A 108 6.09 -91.08 46.85
N ARG A 109 6.72 -91.90 47.71
CA ARG A 109 6.04 -92.76 48.69
C ARG A 109 5.98 -92.10 50.08
N PHE A 110 4.79 -92.10 50.71
CA PHE A 110 4.58 -91.55 52.07
C PHE A 110 5.19 -92.40 53.21
N ALA A 111 5.62 -93.62 52.93
CA ALA A 111 6.28 -94.50 53.88
C ALA A 111 7.30 -95.40 53.17
N THR A 112 8.50 -95.45 53.73
CA THR A 112 9.60 -96.30 53.27
C THR A 112 9.32 -97.77 53.56
N ASP A 113 9.94 -98.67 52.80
CA ASP A 113 9.83 -100.11 53.07
C ASP A 113 10.43 -100.50 54.42
N THR A 114 11.41 -99.72 54.89
CA THR A 114 11.98 -99.86 56.24
C THR A 114 10.95 -99.56 57.32
N GLU A 115 10.17 -98.47 57.20
CA GLU A 115 9.11 -98.14 58.15
C GLU A 115 7.99 -99.19 58.16
N LYS A 116 7.58 -99.69 56.98
CA LYS A 116 6.57 -100.75 56.88
C LYS A 116 7.02 -102.05 57.55
N SER A 117 8.28 -102.45 57.36
CA SER A 117 8.84 -103.63 58.01
C SER A 117 8.91 -103.48 59.53
N ALA A 118 9.30 -102.30 60.02
CA ALA A 118 9.35 -102.00 61.45
C ALA A 118 7.96 -102.01 62.12
N TRP A 119 6.92 -101.49 61.45
CA TRP A 119 5.55 -101.54 61.97
C TRP A 119 5.01 -102.96 62.08
N ASN A 120 5.24 -103.79 61.06
CA ASN A 120 4.78 -105.17 61.04
C ASN A 120 5.45 -106.04 62.12
N ALA A 121 6.55 -105.59 62.72
CA ALA A 121 7.26 -106.30 63.79
C ALA A 121 6.90 -105.82 65.22
N LYS A 122 6.02 -104.82 65.39
CA LYS A 122 5.80 -104.18 66.71
C LYS A 122 5.07 -105.01 67.77
N ALA A 123 4.43 -106.13 67.41
CA ALA A 123 3.75 -106.99 68.39
C ALA A 123 3.90 -108.47 68.05
N SER A 124 4.18 -109.29 69.06
CA SER A 124 4.20 -110.76 68.92
C SER A 124 2.80 -111.27 68.59
N THR A 125 2.67 -112.05 67.53
CA THR A 125 1.41 -112.74 67.16
C THR A 125 1.22 -114.07 67.91
N SER A 126 2.10 -114.38 68.85
CA SER A 126 1.99 -115.60 69.66
C SER A 126 0.91 -115.46 70.74
N ALA A 127 0.18 -116.54 71.01
CA ALA A 127 -0.84 -116.54 72.06
C ALA A 127 -0.22 -116.28 73.45
N ALA A 128 -0.86 -115.43 74.25
CA ALA A 128 -0.40 -115.14 75.60
C ALA A 128 -0.66 -116.32 76.53
N THR A 129 0.35 -116.68 77.34
CA THR A 129 0.25 -117.69 78.39
C THR A 129 0.47 -117.04 79.75
N SER A 130 0.18 -117.76 80.83
CA SER A 130 0.46 -117.28 82.19
C SER A 130 1.96 -117.12 82.49
N ALA A 131 2.85 -117.63 81.63
CA ALA A 131 4.31 -117.53 81.78
C ALA A 131 5.00 -116.63 80.73
N ALA A 132 4.37 -116.37 79.58
CA ALA A 132 4.94 -115.56 78.51
C ALA A 132 3.91 -114.57 77.96
N ALA A 133 4.31 -113.31 77.84
CA ALA A 133 3.49 -112.27 77.25
C ALA A 133 3.29 -112.53 75.74
N GLY A 134 2.04 -112.51 75.30
CA GLY A 134 1.67 -112.48 73.88
C GLY A 134 1.19 -111.08 73.52
N LEU A 135 -0.03 -110.94 72.99
CA LEU A 135 -0.70 -109.66 72.77
C LEU A 135 -1.20 -108.96 74.05
N MET A 136 -1.08 -109.62 75.20
CA MET A 136 -1.40 -109.10 76.53
C MET A 136 -0.30 -109.54 77.50
N SER A 137 -0.14 -108.82 78.61
CA SER A 137 0.86 -109.20 79.62
C SER A 137 0.52 -110.58 80.23
N ALA A 138 1.54 -111.34 80.60
CA ALA A 138 1.33 -112.61 81.31
C ALA A 138 0.52 -112.41 82.61
N ALA A 139 0.66 -111.24 83.25
CA ALA A 139 -0.09 -110.86 84.45
C ALA A 139 -1.57 -110.61 84.19
N ASP A 140 -1.93 -109.96 83.08
CA ASP A 140 -3.33 -109.74 82.72
C ASP A 140 -4.02 -111.04 82.31
N LYS A 141 -3.29 -111.93 81.62
CA LYS A 141 -3.80 -113.27 81.30
C LYS A 141 -4.04 -114.08 82.58
N ALA A 142 -3.14 -114.00 83.55
CA ALA A 142 -3.32 -114.63 84.86
C ALA A 142 -4.54 -114.06 85.62
N LYS A 143 -4.78 -112.73 85.58
CA LYS A 143 -5.98 -112.11 86.15
C LYS A 143 -7.26 -112.61 85.48
N LEU A 144 -7.26 -112.70 84.15
CA LEU A 144 -8.41 -113.18 83.39
C LEU A 144 -8.68 -114.68 83.61
N ASP A 145 -7.63 -115.49 83.76
CA ASP A 145 -7.77 -116.92 84.11
C ASP A 145 -8.36 -117.15 85.50
N GLY A 146 -8.23 -116.17 86.41
CA GLY A 146 -8.84 -116.16 87.73
C GLY A 146 -10.31 -115.75 87.78
N VAL A 147 -10.88 -115.24 86.68
CA VAL A 147 -12.31 -114.92 86.60
C VAL A 147 -13.09 -116.20 86.29
N ALA A 148 -14.04 -116.58 87.15
CA ALA A 148 -14.87 -117.76 86.94
C ALA A 148 -15.67 -117.66 85.63
N ALA A 149 -15.77 -118.77 84.88
CA ALA A 149 -16.48 -118.81 83.61
C ALA A 149 -17.95 -118.34 83.78
N GLY A 150 -18.33 -117.23 83.15
CA GLY A 150 -19.69 -116.67 83.18
C GLY A 150 -19.94 -115.49 84.14
N ALA A 151 -18.90 -114.86 84.71
CA ALA A 151 -19.01 -113.72 85.64
C ALA A 151 -19.51 -112.38 85.03
N ASN A 152 -20.43 -112.42 84.06
CA ASN A 152 -20.87 -111.24 83.29
C ASN A 152 -22.31 -110.80 83.62
N ASN A 153 -22.92 -111.30 84.69
CA ASN A 153 -24.27 -110.90 85.11
C ASN A 153 -24.28 -110.08 86.41
N TYR A 154 -23.43 -109.06 86.52
CA TYR A 154 -23.57 -108.04 87.56
C TYR A 154 -24.38 -106.86 87.01
N THR A 155 -25.64 -106.78 87.41
CA THR A 155 -26.49 -105.60 87.23
C THR A 155 -26.44 -104.78 88.52
N HIS A 156 -25.87 -103.56 88.46
CA HIS A 156 -26.02 -102.58 89.53
C HIS A 156 -27.48 -102.10 89.53
N PRO A 157 -28.18 -102.04 90.68
CA PRO A 157 -29.46 -101.36 90.74
C PRO A 157 -29.28 -99.90 90.32
N ASN A 158 -30.10 -99.46 89.37
CA ASN A 158 -30.21 -98.05 89.06
C ASN A 158 -30.85 -97.34 90.27
N HIS A 159 -30.26 -96.25 90.74
CA HIS A 159 -30.92 -95.29 91.62
C HIS A 159 -31.35 -94.10 90.77
N THR A 160 -32.66 -93.99 90.56
CA THR A 160 -33.32 -92.80 90.00
C THR A 160 -34.09 -92.11 91.11
N GLY A 161 -33.52 -91.01 91.61
CA GLY A 161 -34.11 -90.12 92.61
C GLY A 161 -33.05 -89.21 93.23
N ASP A 162 -33.48 -88.17 93.95
CA ASP A 162 -32.64 -87.47 94.92
C ASP A 162 -32.01 -88.50 95.88
N VAL A 163 -30.72 -88.36 96.15
CA VAL A 163 -30.05 -89.19 97.15
C VAL A 163 -30.41 -88.65 98.54
N THR A 164 -31.23 -89.39 99.27
CA THR A 164 -31.32 -89.26 100.73
C THR A 164 -30.78 -90.54 101.35
N SER A 165 -29.57 -90.49 101.89
CA SER A 165 -28.93 -91.62 102.57
C SER A 165 -29.11 -91.49 104.08
N THR A 166 -29.82 -92.44 104.69
CA THR A 166 -30.09 -92.43 106.15
C THR A 166 -29.23 -93.42 106.94
N SER A 167 -28.17 -94.00 106.35
CA SER A 167 -27.27 -94.93 107.06
C SER A 167 -25.77 -94.80 106.75
N ASP A 168 -25.35 -93.76 106.03
CA ASP A 168 -23.95 -93.33 105.89
C ASP A 168 -23.64 -91.98 106.61
N GLY A 169 -24.64 -91.32 107.20
CA GLY A 169 -24.46 -90.25 108.19
C GLY A 169 -24.52 -88.79 107.70
N VAL A 170 -24.96 -88.49 106.46
CA VAL A 170 -24.98 -87.12 105.93
C VAL A 170 -26.39 -86.49 106.02
N THR A 171 -26.59 -85.51 106.90
CA THR A 171 -27.90 -84.84 107.12
C THR A 171 -28.02 -83.47 106.42
N ALA A 172 -26.96 -82.99 105.79
CA ALA A 172 -26.98 -81.80 104.93
C ALA A 172 -25.85 -81.89 103.90
N ILE A 173 -26.10 -81.37 102.69
CA ILE A 173 -25.04 -81.11 101.72
C ILE A 173 -24.27 -79.88 102.21
N ALA A 174 -22.97 -80.04 102.49
CA ALA A 174 -22.14 -78.94 102.95
C ALA A 174 -22.07 -77.81 101.90
N ALA A 175 -21.92 -76.57 102.34
CA ALA A 175 -21.78 -75.44 101.44
C ALA A 175 -20.64 -75.66 100.43
N GLY A 176 -20.91 -75.46 99.13
CA GLY A 176 -19.93 -75.63 98.05
C GLY A 176 -19.81 -77.04 97.47
N VAL A 177 -20.59 -78.03 97.96
CA VAL A 177 -20.59 -79.40 97.41
C VAL A 177 -21.39 -79.50 96.10
N ILE A 178 -22.47 -78.73 95.94
CA ILE A 178 -23.08 -78.54 94.62
C ILE A 178 -22.30 -77.43 93.92
N VAL A 179 -21.61 -77.79 92.84
CA VAL A 179 -20.93 -76.85 91.94
C VAL A 179 -21.70 -76.75 90.62
N ASP A 180 -21.35 -75.76 89.79
CA ASP A 180 -22.07 -75.49 88.54
C ASP A 180 -22.13 -76.69 87.58
N ALA A 181 -21.15 -77.59 87.65
CA ALA A 181 -21.11 -78.80 86.82
C ALA A 181 -22.10 -79.89 87.25
N ASP A 182 -22.51 -79.89 88.52
CA ASP A 182 -23.46 -80.88 89.05
C ASP A 182 -24.89 -80.56 88.62
N VAL A 183 -25.13 -79.34 88.14
CA VAL A 183 -26.42 -78.89 87.63
C VAL A 183 -26.43 -79.04 86.11
N ASN A 184 -27.17 -80.02 85.59
CA ASN A 184 -27.36 -80.20 84.14
C ASN A 184 -27.92 -78.92 83.51
N SER A 185 -27.44 -78.55 82.32
CA SER A 185 -27.90 -77.38 81.54
C SER A 185 -29.42 -77.34 81.28
N ALA A 186 -30.10 -78.47 81.30
CA ALA A 186 -31.55 -78.60 81.14
C ALA A 186 -32.34 -78.58 82.47
N ALA A 187 -31.66 -78.46 83.61
CA ALA A 187 -32.30 -78.43 84.92
C ALA A 187 -33.15 -77.16 85.07
N ALA A 188 -34.46 -77.34 85.21
CA ALA A 188 -35.42 -76.25 85.42
C ALA A 188 -35.41 -75.74 86.87
N ILE A 189 -34.27 -75.23 87.33
CA ILE A 189 -34.15 -74.66 88.69
C ILE A 189 -34.74 -73.25 88.70
N GLY A 190 -35.93 -73.11 89.25
CA GLY A 190 -36.63 -71.82 89.32
C GLY A 190 -35.85 -70.77 90.13
N TRP A 191 -35.78 -69.54 89.62
CA TRP A 191 -35.04 -68.41 90.19
C TRP A 191 -35.36 -68.09 91.67
N GLY A 192 -36.53 -68.47 92.15
CA GLY A 192 -36.92 -68.35 93.56
C GLY A 192 -36.22 -69.32 94.52
N LYS A 193 -35.66 -70.43 94.00
CA LYS A 193 -35.01 -71.49 94.80
C LYS A 193 -33.51 -71.28 95.00
N ILE A 194 -32.91 -70.26 94.39
CA ILE A 194 -31.51 -69.88 94.55
C ILE A 194 -31.40 -68.75 95.59
N SER A 195 -30.57 -68.95 96.61
CA SER A 195 -30.25 -67.93 97.61
C SER A 195 -29.51 -66.76 96.95
N LYS A 196 -29.98 -65.53 97.19
CA LYS A 196 -29.46 -64.31 96.55
C LYS A 196 -28.45 -63.57 97.44
N THR A 197 -28.36 -63.96 98.69
CA THR A 197 -27.39 -63.42 99.64
C THR A 197 -26.04 -64.08 99.37
N GLY A 198 -25.15 -63.36 98.69
CA GLY A 198 -23.87 -63.88 98.18
C GLY A 198 -23.86 -64.17 96.67
N SER A 199 -25.02 -64.18 96.01
CA SER A 199 -25.06 -63.99 94.56
C SER A 199 -24.87 -62.49 94.31
N THR A 200 -23.61 -62.10 94.19
CA THR A 200 -23.29 -60.72 93.96
C THR A 200 -23.75 -60.35 92.55
N LEU A 201 -24.69 -59.41 92.48
CA LEU A 201 -24.76 -58.45 91.37
C LEU A 201 -23.41 -57.71 91.16
N ALA A 202 -22.42 -57.90 92.04
CA ALA A 202 -21.07 -57.37 91.93
C ALA A 202 -20.16 -58.08 90.91
N ASP A 203 -20.60 -59.18 90.28
CA ASP A 203 -20.02 -59.63 88.99
C ASP A 203 -20.89 -59.21 87.81
N LEU A 204 -21.45 -57.99 87.90
CA LEU A 204 -21.93 -57.26 86.73
C LEU A 204 -20.78 -56.54 85.99
N ALA A 205 -19.53 -56.64 86.45
CA ALA A 205 -18.40 -56.13 85.66
C ALA A 205 -18.22 -56.89 84.32
N THR A 206 -18.75 -58.13 84.21
CA THR A 206 -18.43 -59.08 83.13
C THR A 206 -19.60 -59.41 82.17
N ARG A 207 -20.82 -58.88 82.40
CA ARG A 207 -21.97 -59.01 81.46
C ARG A 207 -22.26 -57.71 80.67
N SER A 208 -22.76 -57.84 79.44
CA SER A 208 -22.81 -56.80 78.38
C SER A 208 -24.16 -56.06 78.25
N ALA A 209 -24.18 -54.99 77.46
CA ALA A 209 -25.30 -54.09 77.10
C ALA A 209 -26.65 -54.72 76.71
N GLY A 210 -26.67 -55.98 76.26
CA GLY A 210 -27.81 -56.61 75.58
C GLY A 210 -28.98 -57.04 76.46
N ASP A 211 -28.86 -56.90 77.79
CA ASP A 211 -29.84 -57.40 78.77
C ASP A 211 -30.55 -56.29 79.59
N LEU A 212 -30.28 -55.00 79.37
CA LEU A 212 -30.89 -53.90 80.16
C LEU A 212 -31.77 -52.96 79.32
N THR A 213 -32.91 -52.60 79.90
CA THR A 213 -34.04 -51.90 79.27
C THR A 213 -34.00 -50.36 79.42
N SER A 214 -32.99 -49.79 80.11
CA SER A 214 -32.64 -48.34 80.11
C SER A 214 -31.31 -48.02 80.84
N GLY A 215 -30.51 -47.05 80.35
CA GLY A 215 -29.27 -46.52 80.97
C GLY A 215 -28.11 -46.25 79.98
N THR A 216 -27.11 -45.42 80.32
CA THR A 216 -25.93 -45.11 79.46
C THR A 216 -24.83 -46.14 79.64
N LEU A 217 -24.35 -46.74 78.54
CA LEU A 217 -23.17 -47.61 78.53
C LEU A 217 -21.86 -46.83 78.39
N ALA A 218 -20.78 -47.30 79.04
CA ALA A 218 -19.44 -46.76 78.85
C ALA A 218 -18.99 -46.92 77.39
N ALA A 219 -18.42 -45.86 76.80
CA ALA A 219 -18.06 -45.79 75.38
C ALA A 219 -17.20 -46.96 74.88
N ALA A 220 -16.35 -47.53 75.75
CA ALA A 220 -15.50 -48.68 75.47
C ALA A 220 -16.27 -50.01 75.25
N ARG A 221 -17.59 -50.02 75.44
CA ARG A 221 -18.45 -51.20 75.27
C ARG A 221 -19.26 -51.18 73.96
N LEU A 222 -19.13 -50.16 73.11
CA LEU A 222 -19.69 -50.17 71.74
C LEU A 222 -18.70 -50.84 70.75
N PRO A 223 -19.16 -51.67 69.79
CA PRO A 223 -18.30 -52.28 68.78
C PRO A 223 -17.75 -51.24 67.78
N ALA A 224 -16.57 -51.49 67.22
CA ALA A 224 -15.98 -50.63 66.19
C ALA A 224 -16.81 -50.69 64.89
N ILE A 225 -17.05 -49.53 64.26
CA ILE A 225 -17.66 -49.45 62.93
C ILE A 225 -16.53 -49.52 61.89
N ALA A 226 -16.67 -50.40 60.90
CA ALA A 226 -15.72 -50.61 59.81
C ALA A 226 -16.42 -50.58 58.45
N GLY A 227 -15.74 -50.02 57.44
CA GLY A 227 -16.25 -49.74 56.09
C GLY A 227 -15.61 -48.46 55.53
N ASP A 228 -16.36 -47.65 54.78
CA ASP A 228 -15.88 -46.36 54.22
C ASP A 228 -15.52 -45.32 55.30
N ILE A 229 -15.98 -45.57 56.53
CA ILE A 229 -15.59 -44.84 57.73
C ILE A 229 -15.06 -45.84 58.76
N THR A 230 -13.87 -45.56 59.30
CA THR A 230 -13.27 -46.35 60.39
C THR A 230 -13.34 -45.55 61.69
N MET A 231 -13.91 -46.13 62.74
CA MET A 231 -13.94 -45.52 64.08
C MET A 231 -13.56 -46.54 65.16
N ALA A 232 -12.63 -46.15 66.03
CA ALA A 232 -12.31 -46.91 67.23
C ALA A 232 -13.48 -46.89 68.23
N ALA A 233 -13.65 -47.99 68.97
CA ALA A 233 -14.67 -48.13 70.00
C ALA A 233 -14.60 -46.97 71.01
N GLY A 234 -15.65 -46.15 71.02
CA GLY A 234 -15.80 -45.02 71.95
C GLY A 234 -15.18 -43.67 71.53
N ALA A 235 -14.71 -43.51 70.28
CA ALA A 235 -14.22 -42.22 69.77
C ALA A 235 -15.36 -41.30 69.28
N GLY A 236 -15.25 -39.98 69.56
CA GLY A 236 -16.26 -38.97 69.23
C GLY A 236 -16.15 -38.31 67.85
N THR A 237 -15.12 -38.61 67.06
CA THR A 237 -14.90 -38.02 65.73
C THR A 237 -14.37 -39.06 64.76
N ALA A 238 -14.91 -39.08 63.54
CA ALA A 238 -14.57 -40.03 62.49
C ALA A 238 -13.70 -39.36 61.42
N ALA A 239 -12.63 -40.03 61.00
CA ALA A 239 -11.87 -39.65 59.81
C ALA A 239 -12.27 -40.58 58.67
N ILE A 240 -12.56 -40.03 57.49
CA ILE A 240 -12.63 -40.82 56.27
C ILE A 240 -11.19 -41.15 55.89
N THR A 241 -10.85 -42.44 55.84
CA THR A 241 -9.50 -42.87 55.44
C THR A 241 -9.24 -42.38 54.01
N ALA A 242 -8.05 -41.85 53.74
CA ALA A 242 -7.71 -41.40 52.39
C ALA A 242 -7.93 -42.53 51.36
N GLY A 243 -8.70 -42.24 50.30
CA GLY A 243 -9.04 -43.23 49.26
C GLY A 243 -10.29 -44.09 49.53
N ALA A 244 -11.00 -43.87 50.65
CA ALA A 244 -12.24 -44.59 50.95
C ALA A 244 -13.48 -44.13 50.15
N ILE A 245 -13.39 -43.00 49.42
CA ILE A 245 -14.43 -42.54 48.48
C ILE A 245 -13.89 -42.67 47.05
N VAL A 246 -14.41 -43.61 46.28
CA VAL A 246 -14.08 -43.88 44.86
C VAL A 246 -15.22 -43.43 43.93
N ASN A 247 -14.97 -43.33 42.61
CA ASN A 247 -15.98 -42.89 41.63
C ASN A 247 -17.26 -43.76 41.60
N ALA A 248 -17.21 -45.02 42.02
CA ALA A 248 -18.39 -45.89 42.07
C ALA A 248 -19.30 -45.60 43.28
N ASP A 249 -18.73 -45.03 44.35
CA ASP A 249 -19.48 -44.54 45.52
C ASP A 249 -20.20 -43.22 45.19
N ILE A 250 -19.81 -42.63 44.07
CA ILE A 250 -20.30 -41.40 43.51
C ILE A 250 -21.20 -41.78 42.34
N ASN A 251 -22.48 -41.90 42.62
CA ASN A 251 -23.51 -42.05 41.59
C ASN A 251 -23.24 -41.07 40.42
N ALA A 252 -23.57 -41.43 39.17
CA ALA A 252 -23.54 -40.48 38.05
C ALA A 252 -24.38 -39.20 38.32
N ALA A 253 -25.35 -39.29 39.23
CA ALA A 253 -26.12 -38.19 39.80
C ALA A 253 -25.56 -37.59 41.11
N ALA A 254 -24.49 -38.16 41.69
CA ALA A 254 -23.87 -37.70 42.94
C ALA A 254 -23.10 -36.38 42.81
N ALA A 255 -23.03 -35.80 41.61
CA ALA A 255 -22.61 -34.41 41.40
C ALA A 255 -21.25 -34.08 42.05
N ILE A 256 -20.22 -34.89 41.77
CA ILE A 256 -18.86 -34.49 42.14
C ILE A 256 -18.40 -33.34 41.26
N ASP A 257 -18.29 -32.20 41.92
CA ASP A 257 -17.78 -30.95 41.40
C ASP A 257 -16.24 -30.99 41.27
N ALA A 258 -15.71 -30.27 40.29
CA ALA A 258 -14.28 -30.24 39.97
C ALA A 258 -13.40 -29.64 41.11
N SER A 259 -14.04 -28.98 42.08
CA SER A 259 -13.49 -28.56 43.37
C SER A 259 -13.01 -29.71 44.30
N LYS A 260 -13.38 -30.96 44.00
CA LYS A 260 -12.90 -32.14 44.72
C LYS A 260 -11.76 -32.88 43.99
N ILE A 261 -11.25 -32.36 42.87
CA ILE A 261 -10.43 -33.11 41.89
C ILE A 261 -9.03 -32.51 41.63
N GLY A 262 -8.81 -31.19 41.63
CA GLY A 262 -7.52 -30.62 41.19
C GLY A 262 -6.42 -30.58 42.26
N THR A 263 -5.52 -31.59 42.32
CA THR A 263 -4.23 -31.75 43.09
C THR A 263 -4.12 -31.20 44.53
N GLY A 264 -5.13 -30.54 45.08
CA GLY A 264 -4.98 -29.61 46.19
C GLY A 264 -4.11 -28.37 45.89
N VAL A 265 -3.56 -28.21 44.68
CA VAL A 265 -2.68 -27.09 44.29
C VAL A 265 -3.35 -26.14 43.33
N VAL A 266 -4.36 -26.61 42.56
CA VAL A 266 -5.25 -25.71 41.82
C VAL A 266 -6.06 -24.96 42.86
N SER A 267 -5.65 -23.73 43.11
CA SER A 267 -6.37 -22.84 44.02
C SER A 267 -7.77 -22.59 43.48
N ASN A 268 -8.70 -22.24 44.36
CA ASN A 268 -10.03 -21.81 43.92
C ASN A 268 -9.96 -20.64 42.91
N ALA A 269 -8.89 -19.84 42.93
CA ALA A 269 -8.65 -18.77 41.97
C ALA A 269 -8.32 -19.29 40.56
N GLU A 270 -7.53 -20.36 40.46
CA GLU A 270 -7.19 -20.97 39.16
C GLU A 270 -8.37 -21.72 38.56
N PHE A 271 -9.16 -22.40 39.40
CA PHE A 271 -10.39 -23.04 38.95
C PHE A 271 -11.44 -22.00 38.50
N ALA A 272 -11.47 -20.81 39.12
CA ALA A 272 -12.37 -19.72 38.74
C ALA A 272 -12.02 -19.04 37.40
N TYR A 273 -10.80 -19.19 36.88
CA TYR A 273 -10.47 -18.69 35.53
C TYR A 273 -11.19 -19.46 34.41
N LEU A 274 -11.83 -20.59 34.73
CA LEU A 274 -12.69 -21.34 33.81
C LEU A 274 -14.15 -20.82 33.80
N ASP A 275 -14.43 -19.71 34.49
CA ASP A 275 -15.75 -19.08 34.49
C ASP A 275 -16.12 -18.49 33.11
N GLY A 276 -17.39 -18.61 32.73
CA GLY A 276 -17.90 -18.18 31.41
C GLY A 276 -17.64 -19.16 30.26
N VAL A 277 -17.08 -20.34 30.55
CA VAL A 277 -16.94 -21.45 29.59
C VAL A 277 -18.32 -22.10 29.34
N THR A 278 -18.97 -21.70 28.25
CA THR A 278 -20.32 -22.15 27.81
C THR A 278 -20.31 -23.28 26.78
N SER A 279 -19.13 -23.68 26.34
CA SER A 279 -18.87 -24.75 25.38
C SER A 279 -17.47 -25.29 25.63
N ALA A 280 -16.97 -26.24 24.83
CA ALA A 280 -15.60 -26.72 25.00
C ALA A 280 -14.63 -25.53 25.02
N ILE A 281 -13.76 -25.46 26.03
CA ILE A 281 -12.78 -24.34 26.22
C ILE A 281 -12.03 -24.07 24.92
N GLN A 282 -11.69 -25.13 24.20
CA GLN A 282 -11.04 -25.05 22.90
C GLN A 282 -11.88 -24.29 21.85
N THR A 283 -13.20 -24.45 21.84
CA THR A 283 -14.10 -23.71 20.95
C THR A 283 -14.09 -22.22 21.27
N GLN A 284 -14.07 -21.84 22.54
CA GLN A 284 -13.99 -20.44 22.93
C GLN A 284 -12.64 -19.82 22.57
N LEU A 285 -11.53 -20.55 22.76
CA LEU A 285 -10.18 -20.12 22.36
C LEU A 285 -10.06 -19.99 20.84
N ASN A 286 -10.60 -20.95 20.08
CA ASN A 286 -10.58 -20.92 18.62
C ASN A 286 -11.45 -19.79 18.04
N ALA A 287 -12.47 -19.34 18.78
CA ALA A 287 -13.29 -18.19 18.40
C ALA A 287 -12.61 -16.85 18.70
N LYS A 288 -11.54 -16.82 19.51
CA LYS A 288 -10.75 -15.61 19.71
C LYS A 288 -9.84 -15.36 18.50
N GLU A 289 -9.56 -14.09 18.27
CA GLU A 289 -8.62 -13.66 17.25
C GLU A 289 -7.24 -14.27 17.52
N THR A 290 -6.58 -14.72 16.46
CA THR A 290 -5.21 -15.25 16.56
C THR A 290 -4.22 -14.16 16.20
N PRO A 291 -2.97 -14.21 16.70
CA PRO A 291 -1.92 -13.28 16.25
C PRO A 291 -1.77 -13.26 14.72
N ALA A 292 -1.90 -14.42 14.08
CA ALA A 292 -1.88 -14.53 12.62
C ALA A 292 -3.09 -13.85 11.95
N GLY A 293 -4.31 -14.07 12.45
CA GLY A 293 -5.52 -13.44 11.93
C GLY A 293 -5.54 -11.92 12.14
N ALA A 294 -5.05 -11.44 13.28
CA ALA A 294 -4.82 -10.01 13.52
C ALA A 294 -3.81 -9.42 12.52
N GLN A 295 -2.72 -10.12 12.24
CA GLN A 295 -1.73 -9.69 11.23
C GLN A 295 -2.33 -9.65 9.83
N THR A 296 -3.15 -10.63 9.45
CA THR A 296 -3.88 -10.60 8.17
C THR A 296 -4.77 -9.36 8.09
N LYS A 297 -5.55 -9.07 9.14
CA LYS A 297 -6.40 -7.86 9.18
C LYS A 297 -5.60 -6.57 9.10
N ALA A 298 -4.44 -6.49 9.77
CA ALA A 298 -3.54 -5.35 9.70
C ALA A 298 -2.99 -5.14 8.28
N ASN A 299 -2.52 -6.20 7.63
CA ASN A 299 -2.02 -6.14 6.26
C ASN A 299 -3.14 -5.74 5.28
N THR A 300 -4.36 -6.24 5.48
CA THR A 300 -5.53 -5.84 4.69
C THR A 300 -5.83 -4.36 4.90
N ALA A 301 -5.81 -3.85 6.14
CA ALA A 301 -6.03 -2.44 6.43
C ALA A 301 -4.95 -1.53 5.80
N GLU A 302 -3.68 -1.93 5.88
CA GLU A 302 -2.56 -1.23 5.23
C GLU A 302 -2.73 -1.18 3.71
N ASN A 303 -3.02 -2.33 3.09
CA ASN A 303 -3.29 -2.38 1.66
C ASN A 303 -4.49 -1.52 1.26
N ASN A 304 -5.59 -1.56 2.03
CA ASN A 304 -6.77 -0.73 1.79
C ASN A 304 -6.43 0.76 1.88
N ALA A 305 -5.64 1.17 2.88
CA ALA A 305 -5.20 2.56 3.04
C ALA A 305 -4.29 3.00 1.87
N LYS A 306 -3.39 2.12 1.43
CA LYS A 306 -2.53 2.36 0.27
C LYS A 306 -3.33 2.51 -1.02
N VAL A 307 -4.24 1.57 -1.30
CA VAL A 307 -5.14 1.62 -2.47
C VAL A 307 -5.98 2.88 -2.44
N TYR A 308 -6.58 3.22 -1.30
CA TYR A 308 -7.38 4.43 -1.14
C TYR A 308 -6.55 5.69 -1.47
N THR A 309 -5.34 5.80 -0.92
CA THR A 309 -4.46 6.95 -1.13
C THR A 309 -3.98 7.03 -2.58
N ASP A 310 -3.58 5.91 -3.18
CA ASP A 310 -3.08 5.83 -4.56
C ASP A 310 -4.19 6.11 -5.59
N ALA A 311 -5.45 5.78 -5.29
CA ALA A 311 -6.59 6.00 -6.18
C ALA A 311 -7.06 7.47 -6.24
N LYS A 312 -6.68 8.32 -5.28
CA LYS A 312 -7.08 9.73 -5.30
C LYS A 312 -6.34 10.50 -6.40
N ALA A 313 -7.05 11.43 -7.05
CA ALA A 313 -6.50 12.35 -8.05
C ALA A 313 -5.87 13.59 -7.38
N TRP A 314 -4.90 13.39 -6.50
CA TRP A 314 -4.13 14.46 -5.86
C TRP A 314 -2.74 14.58 -6.49
N GLN A 315 -2.08 15.70 -6.25
CA GLN A 315 -0.73 15.97 -6.75
C GLN A 315 0.27 15.00 -6.11
N LYS A 316 0.69 13.96 -6.87
CA LYS A 316 1.65 12.94 -6.41
C LYS A 316 3.12 13.34 -6.56
N TYR A 317 3.40 14.36 -7.39
CA TYR A 317 4.74 14.85 -7.62
C TYR A 317 5.01 16.09 -6.77
N ARG A 318 6.10 16.08 -6.00
CA ARG A 318 6.44 17.20 -5.11
C ARG A 318 6.90 18.42 -5.91
N LEU A 319 6.15 19.52 -5.84
CA LEU A 319 6.46 20.79 -6.51
C LEU A 319 7.16 21.81 -5.58
N THR A 320 6.96 21.69 -4.27
CA THR A 320 7.47 22.57 -3.20
C THR A 320 7.95 21.74 -2.02
N GLY A 321 8.58 22.36 -1.02
CA GLY A 321 8.75 21.77 0.31
C GLY A 321 7.40 21.53 1.00
N ASP A 322 7.40 20.71 2.05
CA ASP A 322 6.20 20.34 2.80
C ASP A 322 5.60 21.52 3.59
N ASP A 323 6.40 22.57 3.80
CA ASP A 323 6.01 23.87 4.36
C ASP A 323 5.49 24.88 3.31
N GLY A 324 5.39 24.45 2.05
CA GLY A 324 5.00 25.27 0.91
C GLY A 324 6.10 26.15 0.32
N ARG A 325 7.34 26.10 0.84
CA ARG A 325 8.46 26.90 0.31
C ARG A 325 9.06 26.27 -0.94
N SER A 326 9.78 27.06 -1.73
CA SER A 326 10.53 26.53 -2.89
C SER A 326 11.56 25.48 -2.48
N LEU A 327 11.83 24.53 -3.38
CA LEU A 327 12.83 23.49 -3.21
C LEU A 327 14.25 24.07 -3.36
N ALA A 328 15.08 23.95 -2.33
CA ALA A 328 16.44 24.48 -2.33
C ALA A 328 17.39 23.69 -3.25
N ILE A 329 18.11 24.39 -4.13
CA ILE A 329 18.99 23.82 -5.16
C ILE A 329 20.34 24.56 -5.31
N SER A 330 20.82 25.25 -4.27
CA SER A 330 22.11 25.97 -4.33
C SER A 330 23.25 25.07 -4.81
N GLY A 331 24.09 25.59 -5.71
CA GLY A 331 25.20 24.85 -6.33
C GLY A 331 24.81 23.85 -7.42
N ALA A 332 23.51 23.63 -7.66
CA ALA A 332 23.04 22.70 -8.68
C ALA A 332 23.33 23.20 -10.09
N ASP A 333 23.42 22.25 -11.02
CA ASP A 333 23.49 22.55 -12.45
C ASP A 333 22.08 22.61 -13.05
N LEU A 334 21.70 23.80 -13.52
CA LEU A 334 20.38 24.01 -14.12
C LEU A 334 20.18 23.18 -15.40
N ASN A 335 21.22 22.70 -16.06
CA ASN A 335 21.06 21.81 -17.20
C ASN A 335 20.55 20.41 -16.81
N ASN A 336 20.75 20.01 -15.55
CA ASN A 336 20.29 18.73 -15.00
C ASN A 336 18.90 18.86 -14.33
N LEU A 337 18.46 20.08 -14.05
CA LEU A 337 17.17 20.36 -13.42
C LEU A 337 16.02 20.27 -14.42
N THR A 338 15.52 19.05 -14.63
CA THR A 338 14.46 18.73 -15.61
C THR A 338 13.12 18.37 -14.96
N ALA A 339 13.12 18.13 -13.66
CA ALA A 339 11.94 17.82 -12.86
C ALA A 339 11.00 19.03 -12.73
N ASN A 340 9.68 18.78 -12.73
CA ASN A 340 8.68 19.82 -12.47
C ASN A 340 8.83 20.39 -11.06
N GLY A 341 8.76 21.70 -10.89
CA GLY A 341 8.72 22.28 -9.54
C GLY A 341 9.07 23.76 -9.44
N PHE A 342 8.95 24.26 -8.22
CA PHE A 342 9.37 25.60 -7.81
C PHE A 342 10.62 25.47 -6.96
N TYR A 343 11.71 26.06 -7.43
CA TYR A 343 13.03 25.92 -6.83
C TYR A 343 13.61 27.27 -6.48
N ASN A 344 14.59 27.29 -5.57
CA ASN A 344 15.41 28.47 -5.32
C ASN A 344 16.86 28.07 -4.97
N GLY A 345 17.81 28.95 -5.27
CA GLY A 345 19.20 28.71 -4.87
C GLY A 345 20.15 29.78 -5.39
N ASP A 346 21.36 29.73 -4.86
CA ASP A 346 22.51 30.53 -5.27
C ASP A 346 23.62 29.66 -5.88
N SER A 347 24.65 30.30 -6.45
CA SER A 347 25.82 29.59 -7.00
C SER A 347 25.46 28.51 -8.04
N LEU A 348 24.37 28.74 -8.79
CA LEU A 348 23.82 27.81 -9.77
C LEU A 348 24.70 27.75 -11.03
N LYS A 349 25.02 26.55 -11.51
CA LYS A 349 25.75 26.37 -12.77
C LYS A 349 24.79 26.52 -13.95
N ASN A 350 25.28 27.07 -15.07
CA ASN A 350 24.47 27.41 -16.24
C ASN A 350 23.30 28.36 -15.91
N SER A 351 23.51 29.26 -14.94
CA SER A 351 22.57 30.33 -14.58
C SER A 351 22.44 31.38 -15.69
N PRO A 352 21.33 32.14 -15.74
CA PRO A 352 21.06 33.07 -16.83
C PRO A 352 22.10 34.17 -17.06
N ASP A 353 22.67 34.69 -15.97
CA ASP A 353 23.67 35.77 -16.01
C ASP A 353 25.07 35.30 -15.56
N GLY A 354 25.25 33.99 -15.33
CA GLY A 354 26.50 33.40 -14.87
C GLY A 354 26.95 33.84 -13.47
N THR A 355 26.10 34.54 -12.72
CA THR A 355 26.44 35.06 -11.39
C THR A 355 26.13 34.06 -10.27
N ALA A 356 26.79 34.25 -9.12
CA ALA A 356 26.51 33.51 -7.88
C ALA A 356 25.35 34.13 -7.07
N THR A 357 24.36 34.72 -7.74
CA THR A 357 23.21 35.37 -7.10
C THR A 357 22.08 34.39 -6.84
N TRP A 358 21.10 34.79 -6.03
CA TRP A 358 19.94 33.98 -5.72
C TRP A 358 18.91 34.06 -6.84
N PHE A 359 18.42 32.91 -7.29
CA PHE A 359 17.33 32.79 -8.25
C PHE A 359 16.18 31.96 -7.70
N TYR A 360 14.96 32.32 -8.07
CA TYR A 360 13.84 31.39 -8.16
C TYR A 360 13.82 30.77 -9.54
N ILE A 361 13.68 29.45 -9.60
CA ILE A 361 13.61 28.69 -10.85
C ILE A 361 12.29 27.93 -10.89
N GLU A 362 11.50 28.14 -11.93
CA GLU A 362 10.34 27.32 -12.22
C GLU A 362 10.67 26.39 -13.38
N VAL A 363 10.34 25.11 -13.22
CA VAL A 363 10.59 24.09 -14.24
C VAL A 363 9.29 23.44 -14.64
N GLN A 364 9.05 23.40 -15.95
CA GLN A 364 7.90 22.75 -16.56
C GLN A 364 8.39 21.75 -17.62
N CYS A 365 8.32 20.47 -17.28
CA CYS A 365 8.60 19.34 -18.15
C CYS A 365 7.37 19.02 -19.00
N HIS A 366 7.59 18.81 -20.30
CA HIS A 366 6.54 18.42 -21.23
C HIS A 366 5.97 17.04 -20.87
N SER A 367 4.69 16.80 -21.19
CA SER A 367 3.99 15.52 -20.91
C SER A 367 4.62 14.31 -21.60
N ASN A 368 5.35 14.55 -22.69
CA ASN A 368 5.86 13.47 -23.54
C ASN A 368 7.21 12.91 -23.07
N ALA A 369 8.11 13.76 -22.54
CA ALA A 369 9.46 13.34 -22.10
C ALA A 369 10.23 14.48 -21.40
N THR A 370 11.26 14.12 -20.63
CA THR A 370 12.24 15.05 -20.00
C THR A 370 13.24 15.67 -21.00
N SER A 371 13.13 15.31 -22.28
CA SER A 371 13.88 15.94 -23.37
C SER A 371 13.32 17.31 -23.79
N TYR A 372 12.14 17.66 -23.30
CA TYR A 372 11.45 18.93 -23.54
C TYR A 372 11.10 19.62 -22.22
N VAL A 373 11.76 20.73 -21.91
CA VAL A 373 11.64 21.40 -20.60
C VAL A 373 11.67 22.92 -20.79
N LEU A 374 10.76 23.64 -20.15
CA LEU A 374 10.82 25.09 -19.99
C LEU A 374 11.40 25.41 -18.61
N GLN A 375 12.39 26.30 -18.57
CA GLN A 375 12.87 26.91 -17.34
C GLN A 375 12.59 28.41 -17.37
N LYS A 376 12.07 28.92 -16.26
CA LYS A 376 11.90 30.35 -16.00
C LYS A 376 12.71 30.70 -14.76
N ALA A 377 13.48 31.78 -14.81
CA ALA A 377 14.35 32.21 -13.74
C ALA A 377 14.06 33.67 -13.38
N HIS A 378 13.82 33.90 -12.09
CA HIS A 378 13.64 35.23 -11.50
C HIS A 378 14.76 35.50 -10.52
N ARG A 379 15.51 36.58 -10.74
CA ARG A 379 16.57 36.98 -9.83
C ARG A 379 15.96 37.57 -8.54
N LEU A 380 16.38 37.05 -7.38
CA LEU A 380 15.87 37.49 -6.08
C LEU A 380 16.62 38.71 -5.53
N ASN A 381 17.94 38.79 -5.72
CA ASN A 381 18.78 39.80 -5.09
C ASN A 381 19.70 40.53 -6.09
N GLY A 382 20.17 41.74 -5.73
CA GLY A 382 21.07 42.54 -6.57
C GLY A 382 20.46 43.80 -7.20
N GLY A 383 19.29 44.25 -6.73
CA GLY A 383 18.74 45.59 -7.03
C GLY A 383 18.06 45.77 -8.38
N VAL A 384 18.11 44.77 -9.27
CA VAL A 384 17.41 44.78 -10.56
C VAL A 384 16.52 43.53 -10.65
N ASN A 385 15.23 43.74 -10.88
CA ASN A 385 14.30 42.65 -11.15
C ASN A 385 14.50 42.18 -12.58
N SER A 386 15.03 40.97 -12.75
CA SER A 386 15.28 40.38 -14.06
C SER A 386 14.53 39.05 -14.22
N PHE A 387 13.99 38.85 -15.42
CA PHE A 387 13.28 37.63 -15.82
C PHE A 387 13.98 37.01 -17.03
N PHE A 388 14.29 35.72 -16.92
CA PHE A 388 14.93 34.94 -17.97
C PHE A 388 14.14 33.66 -18.22
N MET A 389 14.10 33.20 -19.46
CA MET A 389 13.52 31.91 -19.83
C MET A 389 14.40 31.18 -20.85
N ARG A 390 14.36 29.85 -20.83
CA ARG A 390 14.96 29.01 -21.87
C ARG A 390 14.18 27.71 -22.04
N THR A 391 14.29 27.10 -23.20
CA THR A 391 13.75 25.77 -23.47
C THR A 391 14.88 24.75 -23.66
N LYS A 392 14.61 23.51 -23.25
CA LYS A 392 15.32 22.31 -23.70
C LYS A 392 14.47 21.66 -24.76
N GLU A 393 15.06 21.35 -25.91
CA GLU A 393 14.39 20.65 -27.00
C GLU A 393 15.32 19.55 -27.53
N ASN A 394 14.80 18.34 -27.71
CA ASN A 394 15.61 17.19 -28.15
C ASN A 394 16.90 16.99 -27.34
N ASN A 395 16.81 17.14 -26.02
CA ASN A 395 17.95 17.10 -25.10
C ASN A 395 18.98 18.22 -25.19
N VAL A 396 18.74 19.25 -25.99
CA VAL A 396 19.63 20.40 -26.15
C VAL A 396 19.01 21.63 -25.47
N TRP A 397 19.78 22.30 -24.62
CA TRP A 397 19.35 23.56 -24.00
C TRP A 397 19.58 24.73 -24.97
N GLY A 398 18.55 25.55 -25.17
CA GLY A 398 18.67 26.86 -25.77
C GLY A 398 19.38 27.85 -24.83
N ALA A 399 19.82 28.97 -25.40
CA ALA A 399 20.35 30.08 -24.62
C ALA A 399 19.25 30.69 -23.74
N TRP A 400 19.66 31.29 -22.61
CA TRP A 400 18.75 32.11 -21.81
C TRP A 400 18.32 33.36 -22.60
N SER A 401 17.03 33.68 -22.55
CA SER A 401 16.51 34.93 -23.09
C SER A 401 17.20 36.11 -22.40
N ALA A 402 17.46 37.20 -23.11
CA ALA A 402 17.82 38.44 -22.45
C ALA A 402 16.67 38.90 -21.52
N ASP A 403 17.01 39.54 -20.41
CA ASP A 403 16.04 40.32 -19.63
C ASP A 403 15.34 41.35 -20.54
N LEU A 404 14.05 41.59 -20.33
CA LEU A 404 13.27 42.64 -21.00
C LEU A 404 14.02 43.99 -21.01
N PHE A 405 14.63 44.37 -19.88
CA PHE A 405 15.39 45.61 -19.78
C PHE A 405 16.63 45.59 -20.68
N GLN A 406 17.33 44.47 -20.76
CA GLN A 406 18.49 44.31 -21.63
C GLN A 406 18.09 44.29 -23.11
N SER A 407 16.96 43.66 -23.45
CA SER A 407 16.43 43.67 -24.82
C SER A 407 16.06 45.09 -25.27
N VAL A 408 15.38 45.84 -24.41
CA VAL A 408 15.07 47.26 -24.65
C VAL A 408 16.35 48.10 -24.75
N ALA A 409 17.33 47.90 -23.85
CA ALA A 409 18.60 48.61 -23.90
C ALA A 409 19.41 48.30 -25.17
N ASN A 410 19.45 47.03 -25.60
CA ASN A 410 20.05 46.62 -26.87
C ASN A 410 19.34 47.31 -28.05
N GLY A 411 18.00 47.29 -28.06
CA GLY A 411 17.20 47.96 -29.08
C GLY A 411 17.47 49.46 -29.15
N LYS A 412 17.48 50.16 -28.00
CA LYS A 412 17.85 51.59 -27.92
C LYS A 412 19.27 51.83 -28.42
N SER A 413 20.22 50.98 -28.06
CA SER A 413 21.61 51.09 -28.51
C SER A 413 21.75 50.87 -30.02
N SER A 414 21.00 49.94 -30.61
CA SER A 414 20.94 49.73 -32.06
C SER A 414 20.33 50.94 -32.77
N ILE A 415 19.22 51.49 -32.26
CA ILE A 415 18.56 52.69 -32.81
C ILE A 415 19.51 53.90 -32.72
N ALA A 416 20.13 54.12 -31.57
CA ALA A 416 21.10 55.19 -31.37
C ALA A 416 22.32 55.06 -32.30
N SER A 417 22.82 53.84 -32.50
CA SER A 417 23.91 53.59 -33.46
C SER A 417 23.49 53.91 -34.90
N ALA A 418 22.26 53.56 -35.29
CA ALA A 418 21.75 53.87 -36.63
C ALA A 418 21.60 55.38 -36.86
N ILE A 419 21.07 56.12 -35.87
CA ILE A 419 20.94 57.59 -35.92
C ILE A 419 22.33 58.23 -36.01
N SER A 420 23.28 57.78 -35.19
CA SER A 420 24.68 58.24 -35.23
C SER A 420 25.35 57.95 -36.56
N GLY A 421 25.07 56.79 -37.17
CA GLY A 421 25.54 56.44 -38.52
C GLY A 421 24.99 57.34 -39.62
N LYS A 422 23.92 58.11 -39.37
CA LYS A 422 23.37 59.13 -40.27
C LYS A 422 23.84 60.56 -39.94
N GLY A 423 24.81 60.70 -39.04
CA GLY A 423 25.46 61.98 -38.73
C GLY A 423 24.83 62.77 -37.57
N VAL A 424 23.83 62.22 -36.88
CA VAL A 424 23.21 62.85 -35.70
C VAL A 424 23.63 62.12 -34.42
N ALA A 425 24.32 62.78 -33.49
CA ALA A 425 24.86 62.12 -32.30
C ALA A 425 23.75 61.57 -31.36
N ALA A 426 23.69 60.24 -31.19
CA ALA A 426 22.74 59.55 -30.33
C ALA A 426 23.43 58.51 -29.42
N SER A 427 22.85 58.26 -28.24
CA SER A 427 23.37 57.31 -27.24
C SER A 427 22.32 56.26 -26.87
N GLY A 428 22.74 55.03 -26.57
CA GLY A 428 21.86 54.00 -26.02
C GLY A 428 21.23 54.36 -24.67
N SER A 429 21.80 55.37 -23.98
CA SER A 429 21.26 55.94 -22.76
C SER A 429 20.14 56.96 -22.99
N ASP A 430 19.96 57.47 -24.22
CA ASP A 430 18.85 58.38 -24.55
C ASP A 430 17.50 57.67 -24.29
N ASP A 431 16.48 58.43 -23.89
CA ASP A 431 15.11 57.93 -23.82
C ASP A 431 14.48 57.87 -25.24
N PHE A 432 13.36 57.15 -25.37
CA PHE A 432 12.71 56.97 -26.67
C PHE A 432 12.23 58.30 -27.29
N GLY A 433 11.85 59.29 -26.48
CA GLY A 433 11.44 60.61 -26.97
C GLY A 433 12.60 61.39 -27.58
N THR A 434 13.77 61.33 -26.92
CA THR A 434 15.02 61.95 -27.37
C THR A 434 15.53 61.27 -28.64
N LEU A 435 15.49 59.93 -28.70
CA LEU A 435 15.83 59.18 -29.93
C LEU A 435 14.89 59.55 -31.08
N ALA A 436 13.59 59.67 -30.83
CA ALA A 436 12.61 60.08 -31.85
C ALA A 436 12.87 61.51 -32.37
N ALA A 437 13.16 62.47 -31.48
CA ALA A 437 13.51 63.82 -31.88
C ALA A 437 14.79 63.86 -32.75
N LYS A 438 15.80 63.06 -32.39
CA LYS A 438 17.05 62.94 -33.16
C LYS A 438 16.85 62.30 -34.53
N ILE A 439 15.89 61.39 -34.69
CA ILE A 439 15.52 60.86 -36.02
C ILE A 439 15.04 62.00 -36.93
N GLY A 440 14.29 62.96 -36.40
CA GLY A 440 13.83 64.14 -37.15
C GLY A 440 14.95 65.10 -37.59
N GLN A 441 16.16 64.96 -37.02
CA GLN A 441 17.34 65.76 -37.38
C GLN A 441 18.19 65.10 -38.48
N ILE A 442 17.84 63.88 -38.91
CA ILE A 442 18.58 63.17 -39.96
C ILE A 442 18.38 63.91 -41.29
N ASN A 443 19.49 64.29 -41.93
CA ASN A 443 19.46 64.88 -43.26
C ASN A 443 19.10 63.81 -44.31
N VAL A 444 17.95 63.97 -44.96
CA VAL A 444 17.45 63.04 -45.99
C VAL A 444 17.88 63.41 -47.42
N GLY A 445 18.63 64.49 -47.60
CA GLY A 445 19.02 65.04 -48.92
C GLY A 445 17.88 65.76 -49.64
N GLY A 446 18.21 66.56 -50.66
CA GLY A 446 17.22 67.27 -51.49
C GLY A 446 16.45 66.33 -52.43
N ARG A 447 15.16 66.59 -52.65
CA ARG A 447 14.30 65.81 -53.55
C ARG A 447 14.34 66.41 -54.96
N LYS A 448 14.24 65.56 -56.00
CA LYS A 448 14.16 66.01 -57.39
C LYS A 448 13.13 65.21 -58.18
N ALA A 449 12.38 65.87 -59.05
CA ALA A 449 11.46 65.28 -60.01
C ALA A 449 11.77 65.82 -61.42
N LEU A 450 11.65 64.96 -62.43
CA LEU A 450 11.93 65.28 -63.83
C LEU A 450 10.75 64.83 -64.69
N SER A 451 10.45 65.59 -65.74
CA SER A 451 9.48 65.17 -66.74
C SER A 451 10.10 64.15 -67.70
N ASN A 452 9.35 63.10 -68.04
CA ASN A 452 9.79 62.06 -68.97
C ASN A 452 9.54 62.49 -70.43
N GLY A 453 10.38 63.41 -70.91
CA GLY A 453 10.27 63.96 -72.28
C GLY A 453 9.22 65.05 -72.43
N TRP A 454 8.99 65.49 -73.68
CA TRP A 454 8.05 66.55 -73.98
C TRP A 454 6.60 66.09 -73.78
N GLN A 455 5.89 66.73 -72.84
CA GLN A 455 4.45 66.50 -72.65
C GLN A 455 3.68 67.39 -73.64
N VAL A 456 2.87 66.79 -74.52
CA VAL A 456 2.12 67.49 -75.59
C VAL A 456 0.94 68.27 -75.01
N MET A 457 0.82 69.54 -75.38
CA MET A 457 -0.31 70.42 -75.09
C MET A 457 -1.40 70.17 -76.13
N ALA A 458 -2.43 69.40 -75.75
CA ALA A 458 -3.57 69.13 -76.61
C ALA A 458 -4.62 70.26 -76.51
N SER A 459 -4.72 71.09 -77.56
CA SER A 459 -5.85 71.97 -77.98
C SER A 459 -6.49 72.96 -76.98
N ASN A 460 -6.78 74.18 -77.44
CA ASN A 460 -7.52 75.29 -76.79
C ASN A 460 -8.35 74.92 -75.54
N VAL A 461 -7.76 75.06 -74.36
CA VAL A 461 -8.48 75.22 -73.09
C VAL A 461 -7.80 76.31 -72.30
N ASP A 462 -8.55 77.36 -71.97
CA ASP A 462 -8.20 78.40 -70.99
C ASP A 462 -8.16 77.85 -69.55
N ALA A 463 -7.63 76.63 -69.37
CA ALA A 463 -7.50 75.97 -68.09
C ALA A 463 -6.02 75.89 -67.70
N PRO A 464 -5.66 76.26 -66.46
CA PRO A 464 -4.29 76.14 -66.00
C PRO A 464 -3.80 74.68 -65.96
N TRP A 465 -2.49 74.51 -66.11
CA TRP A 465 -1.82 73.20 -66.08
C TRP A 465 -1.21 72.92 -64.70
N ASP A 466 -1.74 71.91 -64.02
CA ASP A 466 -1.28 71.48 -62.71
C ASP A 466 -0.37 70.25 -62.82
N ILE A 467 0.91 70.41 -62.43
CA ILE A 467 1.87 69.31 -62.37
C ILE A 467 2.12 68.95 -60.90
N ASN A 468 1.69 67.76 -60.50
CA ASN A 468 1.98 67.23 -59.16
C ASN A 468 3.33 66.50 -59.13
N VAL A 469 4.30 67.10 -58.44
CA VAL A 469 5.66 66.56 -58.27
C VAL A 469 5.87 65.83 -56.95
N GLY A 470 4.85 65.76 -56.08
CA GLY A 470 4.88 65.05 -54.80
C GLY A 470 5.67 65.72 -53.67
N PHE A 471 6.18 66.93 -53.89
CA PHE A 471 6.83 67.78 -52.88
C PHE A 471 6.67 69.27 -53.26
N THR A 472 7.05 70.18 -52.37
CA THR A 472 7.08 71.62 -52.66
C THR A 472 8.46 71.98 -53.18
N PRO A 473 8.66 72.20 -54.49
CA PRO A 473 9.98 72.51 -55.01
C PRO A 473 10.42 73.91 -54.59
N ASN A 474 11.69 74.04 -54.22
CA ASN A 474 12.36 75.33 -54.08
C ASN A 474 12.77 75.89 -55.45
N LEU A 475 13.01 75.00 -56.42
CA LEU A 475 13.47 75.33 -57.78
C LEU A 475 12.63 74.62 -58.84
N VAL A 476 12.11 75.33 -59.82
CA VAL A 476 11.50 74.71 -61.01
C VAL A 476 12.14 75.24 -62.28
N HIS A 477 12.68 74.31 -63.07
CA HIS A 477 13.13 74.56 -64.42
C HIS A 477 12.07 74.05 -65.38
N TYR A 478 11.76 74.83 -66.41
CA TYR A 478 10.90 74.35 -67.48
C TYR A 478 11.41 74.83 -68.84
N GLN A 479 11.12 74.03 -69.84
CA GLN A 479 11.35 74.32 -71.23
C GLN A 479 10.03 74.13 -71.95
N TYR A 480 9.67 75.08 -72.80
CA TYR A 480 8.50 74.94 -73.65
C TYR A 480 8.91 75.06 -75.11
N ARG A 481 8.21 74.32 -75.96
CA ARG A 481 8.39 74.28 -77.40
C ARG A 481 7.06 74.60 -78.07
N ILE A 482 7.09 75.45 -79.10
CA ILE A 482 5.95 75.69 -79.99
C ILE A 482 6.39 75.36 -81.42
N VAL A 483 5.66 74.46 -82.08
CA VAL A 483 5.93 74.02 -83.46
C VAL A 483 4.85 74.57 -84.38
N TYR A 484 5.26 75.32 -85.41
CA TYR A 484 4.36 75.86 -86.45
C TYR A 484 4.64 75.16 -87.78
N GLY A 485 3.81 74.19 -88.16
CA GLY A 485 3.95 73.36 -89.35
C GLY A 485 5.24 72.53 -89.32
N ASN A 486 5.96 72.48 -90.46
CA ASN A 486 7.24 71.77 -90.56
C ASN A 486 8.46 72.59 -90.06
N ARG A 487 8.26 73.69 -89.32
CA ARG A 487 9.35 74.51 -88.77
C ARG A 487 9.24 74.61 -87.25
N ASP A 488 10.33 74.25 -86.56
CA ASP A 488 10.54 74.55 -85.14
C ASP A 488 10.88 76.05 -85.03
N ILE A 489 9.99 76.87 -84.46
CA ILE A 489 10.22 78.33 -84.41
C ILE A 489 10.56 78.82 -82.99
N TYR A 490 10.18 78.12 -81.92
CA TYR A 490 10.39 78.62 -80.55
C TYR A 490 10.75 77.49 -79.56
N ASN A 491 12.03 77.39 -79.18
CA ASN A 491 12.45 76.72 -77.94
C ASN A 491 12.78 77.80 -76.93
N ASN A 492 12.02 77.89 -75.84
CA ASN A 492 12.30 78.86 -74.79
C ASN A 492 12.46 78.17 -73.43
N PHE A 493 13.32 78.75 -72.60
CA PHE A 493 13.68 78.23 -71.28
C PHE A 493 13.18 79.21 -70.22
N GLY A 494 12.55 78.69 -69.18
CA GLY A 494 12.08 79.46 -68.04
C GLY A 494 12.55 78.83 -66.73
N TYR A 495 12.68 79.70 -65.73
CA TYR A 495 13.07 79.34 -64.37
C TYR A 495 12.10 80.02 -63.40
N TYR A 496 11.69 79.29 -62.38
CA TYR A 496 10.87 79.81 -61.29
C TYR A 496 11.50 79.47 -59.94
N ASP A 497 11.74 80.52 -59.13
CA ASP A 497 12.19 80.44 -57.75
C ASP A 497 11.04 80.85 -56.83
N VAL A 498 10.78 80.03 -55.81
CA VAL A 498 9.71 80.31 -54.85
C VAL A 498 10.17 81.29 -53.76
N TRP A 499 11.46 81.65 -53.71
CA TRP A 499 12.00 82.66 -52.80
C TRP A 499 11.93 84.08 -53.39
N GLY A 500 10.70 84.56 -53.60
CA GLY A 500 10.29 85.96 -53.59
C GLY A 500 11.31 87.03 -53.99
N HIS A 501 11.80 86.99 -55.23
CA HIS A 501 12.37 88.15 -55.92
C HIS A 501 11.89 88.12 -57.38
N GLY A 502 11.24 89.21 -57.79
CA GLY A 502 10.40 89.25 -58.97
C GLY A 502 11.07 89.05 -60.33
N THR A 503 10.18 88.87 -61.32
CA THR A 503 10.36 88.93 -62.77
C THR A 503 11.20 87.85 -63.46
N ILE A 504 10.53 87.17 -64.40
CA ILE A 504 11.11 86.53 -65.59
C ILE A 504 12.10 87.52 -66.21
N SER A 505 13.39 87.33 -65.97
CA SER A 505 14.42 88.16 -66.59
C SER A 505 14.96 87.45 -67.84
N LYS A 506 14.57 88.00 -68.99
CA LYS A 506 15.14 87.82 -70.35
C LYS A 506 14.52 86.72 -71.22
N PHE A 507 13.50 87.12 -71.97
CA PHE A 507 13.21 86.63 -73.31
C PHE A 507 14.27 87.21 -74.27
N SER A 508 15.14 86.38 -74.85
CA SER A 508 16.02 86.80 -75.94
C SER A 508 15.49 86.21 -77.24
N HIS A 509 14.68 86.99 -77.95
CA HIS A 509 14.42 86.77 -79.38
C HIS A 509 15.40 87.62 -80.17
N GLY A 510 16.23 86.95 -80.97
CA GLY A 510 17.06 87.59 -81.98
C GLY A 510 16.19 88.27 -83.05
N TYR A 511 16.78 89.31 -83.64
CA TYR A 511 16.27 90.15 -84.73
C TYR A 511 15.40 91.35 -84.32
N GLN A 512 16.12 92.43 -83.94
CA GLN A 512 15.86 93.88 -84.14
C GLN A 512 14.48 94.49 -83.81
N ASN A 513 14.48 95.58 -83.02
CA ASN A 513 13.70 96.85 -83.17
C ASN A 513 13.88 97.69 -81.88
N TRP A 514 14.63 98.81 -81.88
CA TRP A 514 14.24 100.19 -82.23
C TRP A 514 13.17 100.80 -81.30
N SER A 515 13.59 101.75 -80.47
CA SER A 515 12.75 102.55 -79.57
C SER A 515 12.24 103.82 -80.25
N ILE A 516 10.94 104.10 -80.10
CA ILE A 516 10.25 105.32 -80.52
C ILE A 516 10.19 106.27 -79.32
N ALA A 517 10.72 107.48 -79.46
CA ALA A 517 10.48 108.60 -78.55
C ALA A 517 9.55 109.63 -79.22
N ALA A 518 8.76 110.33 -78.40
CA ALA A 518 7.48 110.95 -78.69
C ALA A 518 7.45 112.17 -79.66
N ASN A 519 8.45 112.36 -80.53
CA ASN A 519 8.60 113.62 -81.31
C ASN A 519 8.97 113.45 -82.80
N GLY A 520 8.89 112.25 -83.38
CA GLY A 520 8.67 112.12 -84.83
C GLY A 520 9.75 112.60 -85.84
N TYR A 521 11.03 112.73 -85.47
CA TYR A 521 12.14 112.84 -86.43
C TYR A 521 13.34 111.96 -86.06
N MET A 522 13.85 111.21 -87.03
CA MET A 522 15.09 110.43 -86.95
C MET A 522 16.30 111.37 -87.04
N ASN A 523 17.21 111.35 -86.06
CA ASN A 523 18.50 112.02 -86.23
C ASN A 523 19.65 111.04 -86.05
N GLN A 524 20.47 110.97 -87.11
CA GLN A 524 21.70 110.21 -87.19
C GLN A 524 22.82 111.06 -86.62
N SER A 525 23.67 110.48 -85.76
CA SER A 525 25.13 110.62 -85.89
C SER A 525 25.89 109.80 -84.85
N PRO A 526 27.15 109.44 -85.16
CA PRO A 526 27.69 108.11 -84.91
C PRO A 526 28.83 108.10 -83.89
N GLY A 527 29.11 106.91 -83.35
CA GLY A 527 30.48 106.55 -82.98
C GLY A 527 30.68 106.01 -81.57
N VAL A 528 31.40 104.88 -81.55
CA VAL A 528 32.22 104.31 -80.46
C VAL A 528 31.43 103.48 -79.43
N VAL A 529 31.20 102.18 -79.69
CA VAL A 529 32.13 101.03 -79.54
C VAL A 529 32.55 100.81 -78.08
N PHE A 530 31.91 99.84 -77.41
CA PHE A 530 32.54 99.12 -76.31
C PHE A 530 33.16 97.83 -76.87
N SER A 531 34.47 97.77 -76.79
CA SER A 531 35.31 96.65 -77.17
C SER A 531 35.21 95.51 -76.16
N LEU A 532 34.89 94.31 -76.62
CA LEU A 532 35.36 93.08 -75.99
C LEU A 532 36.32 92.44 -76.99
N VAL A 533 37.60 92.51 -76.66
CA VAL A 533 38.71 91.97 -77.43
C VAL A 533 38.49 90.47 -77.66
N SER A 534 38.28 90.08 -78.92
CA SER A 534 38.61 88.73 -79.36
C SER A 534 40.08 88.71 -79.80
N LYS A 535 40.82 87.68 -79.39
CA LYS A 535 41.95 87.20 -80.19
C LYS A 535 41.48 85.93 -80.88
N ASN A 536 41.28 86.03 -82.18
CA ASN A 536 41.27 84.86 -83.05
C ASN A 536 42.66 84.18 -82.99
N ASN A 537 42.70 82.87 -83.19
CA ASN A 537 43.39 82.31 -84.36
C ASN A 537 43.05 80.82 -84.60
N SER A 538 42.32 80.60 -85.69
CA SER A 538 42.63 79.71 -86.81
C SER A 538 42.49 78.18 -86.75
N ASP A 539 41.64 77.57 -85.92
CA ASP A 539 41.20 76.17 -86.16
C ASP A 539 39.81 75.75 -85.60
N GLY A 540 38.88 76.67 -85.37
CA GLY A 540 37.44 76.35 -85.45
C GLY A 540 36.87 75.31 -84.47
N SER A 541 37.22 75.35 -83.17
CA SER A 541 36.41 74.70 -82.13
C SER A 541 36.38 75.47 -80.81
N GLU A 542 35.17 75.78 -80.32
CA GLU A 542 34.90 76.32 -78.98
C GLU A 542 34.44 75.20 -78.06
N TRP A 543 35.22 74.91 -77.00
CA TRP A 543 34.74 74.14 -75.86
C TRP A 543 35.23 74.77 -74.55
N ILE A 544 34.35 75.49 -73.87
CA ILE A 544 34.48 75.72 -72.43
C ILE A 544 33.72 74.60 -71.73
N GLY A 545 34.46 73.54 -71.36
CA GLY A 545 33.94 72.47 -70.53
C GLY A 545 33.79 72.92 -69.08
N LEU A 546 32.56 73.17 -68.63
CA LEU A 546 32.25 73.28 -67.21
C LEU A 546 32.21 71.87 -66.59
N GLY A 547 33.39 71.36 -66.25
CA GLY A 547 33.56 70.17 -65.41
C GLY A 547 33.29 70.51 -63.94
N ASN A 548 32.06 70.26 -63.50
CA ASN A 548 31.62 69.88 -62.15
C ASN A 548 30.18 70.36 -61.91
N ARG A 549 29.22 69.57 -62.39
CA ARG A 549 27.86 69.55 -61.83
C ARG A 549 27.92 68.60 -60.64
N ASP A 550 27.87 69.14 -59.42
CA ASP A 550 27.40 68.49 -58.18
C ASP A 550 27.94 69.17 -56.90
N LYS A 551 27.86 70.50 -56.80
CA LYS A 551 27.98 71.19 -55.51
C LYS A 551 26.78 72.15 -55.31
N PRO A 552 25.89 71.90 -54.33
CA PRO A 552 24.90 72.89 -53.94
C PRO A 552 25.56 74.06 -53.20
N MET A 553 25.12 75.27 -53.52
CA MET A 553 25.45 76.50 -52.79
C MET A 553 24.50 76.64 -51.60
N ASP A 554 25.03 76.90 -50.40
CA ASP A 554 24.27 77.10 -49.16
C ASP A 554 23.79 78.55 -49.05
N PHE A 555 22.46 78.76 -48.98
CA PHE A 555 21.81 80.08 -49.02
C PHE A 555 21.36 80.60 -47.64
N ASN A 556 21.78 79.99 -46.52
CA ASN A 556 21.29 80.32 -45.17
C ASN A 556 21.86 81.61 -44.52
N ALA A 557 22.19 82.65 -45.29
CA ALA A 557 22.76 83.88 -44.72
C ALA A 557 22.27 85.19 -45.39
N MET A 558 20.96 85.42 -45.53
CA MET A 558 20.43 86.75 -45.91
C MET A 558 19.10 87.10 -45.22
N SER A 559 19.00 88.33 -44.69
CA SER A 559 17.82 88.88 -44.00
C SER A 559 17.04 89.88 -44.89
N LYS A 560 15.74 90.04 -44.61
CA LYS A 560 14.69 90.70 -45.41
C LYS A 560 14.67 92.24 -45.33
N ILE A 561 14.36 92.94 -46.44
CA ILE A 561 13.91 94.36 -46.48
C ILE A 561 12.72 94.53 -47.46
N GLY A 562 11.79 95.44 -47.14
CA GLY A 562 10.38 95.55 -47.57
C GLY A 562 10.02 95.75 -49.05
N ALA A 563 8.75 95.46 -49.36
CA ALA A 563 8.09 95.53 -50.67
C ALA A 563 7.23 96.81 -50.83
N ALA A 564 6.92 97.19 -52.07
CA ALA A 564 5.98 98.26 -52.40
C ALA A 564 5.01 97.87 -53.54
N SER A 565 3.73 97.74 -53.17
CA SER A 565 2.50 97.96 -53.96
C SER A 565 1.75 96.76 -54.56
N PRO A 566 0.40 96.84 -54.66
CA PRO A 566 -0.52 95.70 -54.55
C PRO A 566 -1.24 95.32 -55.86
N GLY A 567 -1.40 94.01 -56.12
CA GLY A 567 -2.24 93.54 -57.24
C GLY A 567 -2.13 92.08 -57.70
N GLU A 568 -1.19 91.27 -57.20
CA GLU A 568 -0.98 89.91 -57.71
C GLU A 568 -1.24 88.86 -56.62
N ASN A 569 -2.24 88.01 -56.85
CA ASN A 569 -2.50 86.84 -56.02
C ASN A 569 -1.79 85.63 -56.64
N THR A 570 -0.96 84.92 -55.86
CA THR A 570 -0.55 83.56 -56.20
C THR A 570 -0.72 82.67 -54.97
N TYR A 571 -1.53 81.63 -55.12
CA TYR A 571 -1.79 80.62 -54.08
C TYR A 571 -1.02 79.34 -54.42
N ILE A 572 -0.42 78.71 -53.41
CA ILE A 572 0.13 77.36 -53.51
C ILE A 572 -0.70 76.46 -52.60
N THR A 573 -1.32 75.42 -53.17
CA THR A 573 -1.85 74.30 -52.38
C THR A 573 -0.98 73.07 -52.57
N SER A 574 -1.06 72.16 -51.62
CA SER A 574 0.02 71.28 -51.16
C SER A 574 0.53 70.19 -52.11
N ASN A 575 0.30 70.23 -53.42
CA ASN A 575 0.73 69.17 -54.33
C ASN A 575 0.95 69.60 -55.81
N GLY A 576 1.41 70.81 -56.11
CA GLY A 576 1.79 71.11 -57.49
C GLY A 576 2.35 72.51 -57.75
N PHE A 577 3.14 72.64 -58.81
CA PHE A 577 3.55 73.94 -59.37
C PHE A 577 2.62 74.28 -60.55
N HIS A 578 2.16 75.53 -60.58
CA HIS A 578 1.14 76.05 -61.50
C HIS A 578 1.73 77.15 -62.39
N MET A 579 1.39 77.17 -63.68
CA MET A 579 1.79 78.23 -64.61
C MET A 579 0.61 79.18 -64.84
N ASP A 580 0.70 80.42 -64.34
CA ASP A 580 -0.34 81.45 -64.50
C ASP A 580 -0.14 82.30 -65.79
N TYR A 581 -1.23 82.91 -66.24
CA TYR A 581 -1.44 83.64 -67.49
C TYR A 581 -0.47 84.81 -67.70
N GLY A 582 0.51 84.62 -68.59
CA GLY A 582 1.32 85.72 -69.16
C GLY A 582 1.77 85.49 -70.60
N TYR A 583 1.58 84.28 -71.15
CA TYR A 583 1.97 83.93 -72.51
C TYR A 583 0.73 83.72 -73.37
N ASN A 584 0.38 84.71 -74.19
CA ASN A 584 -0.57 84.53 -75.27
C ASN A 584 0.04 83.56 -76.30
N PHE A 585 -0.14 82.25 -76.10
CA PHE A 585 -0.01 81.28 -77.17
C PHE A 585 -1.19 81.54 -78.11
N ARG A 586 -1.03 82.45 -79.08
CA ARG A 586 -2.05 82.65 -80.11
C ARG A 586 -2.39 81.28 -80.71
N ASP A 587 -3.69 81.00 -80.83
CA ASP A 587 -4.24 79.79 -81.43
C ASP A 587 -3.40 79.44 -82.67
N PRO A 588 -2.60 78.36 -82.60
CA PRO A 588 -1.64 78.09 -83.66
C PRO A 588 -2.34 77.49 -84.88
N GLY A 589 -3.65 77.29 -84.87
CA GLY A 589 -4.39 76.71 -85.99
C GLY A 589 -4.20 75.19 -86.11
N PRO A 590 -5.03 74.53 -86.94
CA PRO A 590 -5.03 73.08 -87.08
C PRO A 590 -3.70 72.57 -87.68
N GLY A 591 -2.97 71.74 -86.92
CA GLY A 591 -1.71 71.11 -87.34
C GLY A 591 -0.46 71.47 -86.52
N ASN A 592 -0.59 72.31 -85.50
CA ASN A 592 0.52 72.80 -84.68
C ASN A 592 0.46 72.31 -83.24
N TRP A 593 1.61 71.95 -82.64
CA TRP A 593 1.70 71.39 -81.28
C TRP A 593 2.59 72.26 -80.39
N ALA A 594 2.19 72.42 -79.13
CA ALA A 594 3.05 72.94 -78.08
C ALA A 594 3.39 71.83 -77.08
N GLY A 595 4.53 71.91 -76.43
CA GLY A 595 4.93 70.91 -75.43
C GLY A 595 5.79 71.51 -74.33
N VAL A 596 5.75 70.90 -73.14
CA VAL A 596 6.53 71.33 -71.98
C VAL A 596 7.40 70.17 -71.45
N ASN A 597 8.62 70.49 -71.04
CA ASN A 597 9.53 69.63 -70.31
C ASN A 597 9.91 70.38 -69.03
N TRP A 598 9.96 69.71 -67.89
CA TRP A 598 10.19 70.34 -66.60
C TRP A 598 11.08 69.51 -65.67
N ALA A 599 11.70 70.19 -64.71
CA ALA A 599 12.46 69.62 -63.61
C ALA A 599 12.18 70.43 -62.34
N ALA A 600 11.89 69.75 -61.25
CA ALA A 600 11.58 70.34 -59.96
C ALA A 600 12.59 69.84 -58.93
N TYR A 601 13.07 70.72 -58.06
CA TYR A 601 14.06 70.41 -57.03
C TYR A 601 13.62 71.03 -55.70
N GLU A 602 13.75 70.27 -54.63
CA GLU A 602 13.60 70.72 -53.24
C GLU A 602 14.96 71.00 -52.62
#